data_AF-A0A133VS42-F1
#
_entry.id   AF-A0A133VS42-F1
#
_cell.length_a   1.000
_cell.length_b   1.000
_cell.length_c   1.000
_cell.angle_alpha   90.00
_cell.angle_beta   90.00
_cell.angle_gamma   90.00
#
_symmetry.space_group_name_H-M   'P 1'
#
loop_
_entity.id
_entity.type
_entity.pdbx_description
1 polymer ?
#
loop_
_entity_poly.entity_id
_entity_poly.type
_entity_poly.pdbx_seq_one_letter_code
_entity_poly.pdbx_strand_id
1 'polypeptide(L)'
;MWAEVSVILLAIIILLLAWIYFSGGGTPRTLKLKKEINSLQEKVEDLRETNKVLRSGMESSEEEYQHPVVRASALVENLERLKDALKGSKTAKDALREKFGEEPNPDLVDRILSSEPNISSPLKRRLAHEILVGDSGRDILRRLEEGATIENAVAEAGVPLNTGRQKVVALQRLGYLDNKLNLTEAGREALL
;
A
#
# COMPACT_ATOMS: atom_id res chain seq x y z
N MET A 1 -16.99 25.72 -59.66
CA MET A 1 -17.60 24.40 -59.38
C MET A 1 -16.59 23.29 -59.00
N TRP A 2 -15.70 22.79 -59.87
CA TRP A 2 -14.78 21.70 -59.47
C TRP A 2 -13.76 22.09 -58.38
N ALA A 3 -13.24 23.33 -58.43
CA ALA A 3 -12.31 23.85 -57.44
C ALA A 3 -12.95 24.01 -56.05
N GLU A 4 -14.21 24.44 -55.96
CA GLU A 4 -14.93 24.61 -54.69
C GLU A 4 -15.20 23.27 -54.01
N VAL A 5 -15.57 22.24 -54.78
CA VAL A 5 -15.76 20.88 -54.27
C VAL A 5 -14.45 20.31 -53.73
N SER A 6 -13.33 20.61 -54.39
CA SER A 6 -11.99 20.17 -53.96
C SER A 6 -11.59 20.76 -52.60
N VAL A 7 -11.88 22.05 -52.38
CA VAL A 7 -11.56 22.75 -51.13
C VAL A 7 -12.41 22.25 -49.97
N ILE A 8 -13.70 21.98 -50.20
CA ILE A 8 -14.60 21.43 -49.18
C ILE A 8 -14.17 20.01 -48.78
N LEU A 9 -13.78 19.19 -49.76
CA LEU A 9 -13.29 17.83 -49.50
C LEU A 9 -12.01 17.85 -48.66
N LEU A 10 -11.07 18.75 -48.97
CA LEU A 10 -9.83 18.93 -48.22
C LEU A 10 -10.12 19.34 -46.76
N ALA A 11 -11.07 20.26 -46.55
CA ALA A 11 -11.47 20.69 -45.22
C ALA A 11 -12.06 19.55 -44.38
N ILE A 12 -12.89 18.68 -44.98
CA ILE A 12 -13.46 17.51 -44.31
C ILE A 12 -12.37 16.50 -43.94
N ILE A 13 -11.40 16.26 -44.83
CA ILE A 13 -10.27 15.36 -44.55
C ILE A 13 -9.43 15.88 -43.38
N ILE A 14 -9.11 17.17 -43.36
CA ILE A 14 -8.38 17.80 -42.25
C ILE A 14 -9.17 17.68 -40.94
N LEU A 15 -10.49 17.88 -40.99
CA LEU A 15 -11.35 17.79 -39.81
C LEU A 15 -11.46 16.35 -39.28
N LEU A 16 -11.53 15.36 -40.17
CA LEU A 16 -11.49 13.94 -39.79
C LEU A 16 -10.14 13.53 -39.22
N LEU A 17 -9.03 14.01 -39.79
CA LEU A 17 -7.69 13.75 -39.25
C LEU A 17 -7.50 14.40 -37.88
N ALA A 18 -7.98 15.64 -37.69
CA ALA A 18 -7.98 16.30 -36.40
C ALA A 18 -8.83 15.55 -35.37
N TRP A 19 -9.99 15.01 -35.79
CA TRP A 19 -10.84 14.20 -34.92
C TRP A 19 -10.17 12.88 -34.52
N ILE A 20 -9.53 12.18 -35.45
CA ILE A 20 -8.81 10.92 -35.17
C ILE A 20 -7.63 11.20 -34.25
N TYR A 21 -6.89 12.29 -34.48
CA TYR A 21 -5.76 12.68 -33.63
C TYR A 21 -6.22 13.06 -32.21
N PHE A 22 -7.34 13.78 -32.08
CA PHE A 22 -7.90 14.18 -30.79
C PHE A 22 -8.63 13.05 -30.05
N SER A 23 -9.22 12.11 -30.78
CA SER A 23 -9.90 10.92 -30.23
C SER A 23 -8.93 9.75 -29.94
N GLY A 24 -7.69 9.81 -30.43
CA GLY A 24 -6.77 8.68 -30.53
C GLY A 24 -5.79 8.46 -29.37
N GLY A 25 -5.79 9.25 -28.30
CA GLY A 25 -4.80 9.01 -27.26
C GLY A 25 -4.85 9.92 -26.05
N GLY A 26 -5.71 9.61 -25.08
CA GLY A 26 -5.65 10.28 -23.78
C GLY A 26 -6.87 10.15 -22.89
N THR A 27 -7.63 9.05 -22.95
CA THR A 27 -8.62 8.85 -21.89
C THR A 27 -7.88 8.48 -20.59
N PRO A 28 -8.24 9.03 -19.42
CA PRO A 28 -7.64 8.63 -18.12
C PRO A 28 -7.84 7.13 -17.81
N ARG A 29 -8.70 6.47 -18.58
CA ARG A 29 -8.93 5.03 -18.57
C ARG A 29 -7.74 4.23 -19.10
N THR A 30 -7.01 4.69 -20.11
CA THR A 30 -5.84 3.96 -20.64
C THR A 30 -4.64 4.03 -19.71
N LEU A 31 -4.47 5.12 -18.96
CA LEU A 31 -3.45 5.22 -17.90
C LEU A 31 -3.77 4.32 -16.70
N LYS A 32 -5.05 4.22 -16.31
CA LYS A 32 -5.50 3.26 -15.29
C LYS A 32 -5.30 1.82 -15.74
N LEU A 33 -5.72 1.48 -16.96
CA LEU A 33 -5.52 0.15 -17.54
C LEU A 33 -4.03 -0.19 -17.70
N LYS A 34 -3.17 0.78 -18.03
CA LYS A 34 -1.72 0.57 -18.12
C LYS A 34 -1.07 0.36 -16.74
N LYS A 35 -1.55 1.06 -15.71
CA LYS A 35 -1.14 0.80 -14.32
C LYS A 35 -1.63 -0.55 -13.80
N GLU A 36 -2.83 -0.95 -14.18
CA GLU A 36 -3.43 -2.23 -13.82
C GLU A 36 -2.76 -3.39 -14.56
N ILE A 37 -2.35 -3.20 -15.81
CA ILE A 37 -1.51 -4.17 -16.54
C ILE A 37 -0.13 -4.29 -15.88
N ASN A 38 0.50 -3.18 -15.48
CA ASN A 38 1.77 -3.24 -14.77
C ASN A 38 1.64 -3.93 -13.41
N SER A 39 0.59 -3.65 -12.63
CA SER A 39 0.38 -4.30 -11.33
C SER A 39 0.00 -5.77 -11.48
N LEU A 40 -0.70 -6.15 -12.55
CA LEU A 40 -0.96 -7.55 -12.87
C LEU A 40 0.29 -8.28 -13.36
N GLN A 41 1.16 -7.63 -14.12
CA GLN A 41 2.46 -8.19 -14.51
C GLN A 41 3.37 -8.38 -13.29
N GLU A 42 3.40 -7.40 -12.38
CA GLU A 42 4.12 -7.51 -11.11
C GLU A 42 3.56 -8.64 -10.24
N LYS A 43 2.24 -8.81 -10.17
CA LYS A 43 1.59 -9.97 -9.50
C LYS A 43 1.93 -11.31 -10.16
N VAL A 44 2.02 -11.37 -11.49
CA VAL A 44 2.41 -12.60 -12.20
C VAL A 44 3.87 -12.94 -11.95
N GLU A 45 4.74 -11.93 -11.90
CA GLU A 45 6.16 -12.10 -11.58
C GLU A 45 6.36 -12.52 -10.11
N ASP A 46 5.63 -11.91 -9.17
CA ASP A 46 5.59 -12.27 -7.74
C ASP A 46 5.06 -13.69 -7.52
N LEU A 47 4.02 -14.11 -8.25
CA LEU A 47 3.52 -15.48 -8.22
C LEU A 47 4.54 -16.47 -8.78
N ARG A 48 5.31 -16.08 -9.81
CA ARG A 48 6.32 -16.93 -10.43
C ARG A 48 7.55 -17.07 -9.54
N GLU A 49 7.93 -16.01 -8.84
CA GLU A 49 9.01 -16.01 -7.85
C GLU A 49 8.59 -16.82 -6.60
N THR A 50 7.35 -16.63 -6.12
CA THR A 50 6.78 -17.43 -5.03
C THR A 50 6.74 -18.92 -5.39
N ASN A 51 6.35 -19.27 -6.62
CA ASN A 51 6.35 -20.67 -7.06
C ASN A 51 7.78 -21.23 -7.13
N LYS A 52 8.77 -20.42 -7.55
CA LYS A 52 10.18 -20.80 -7.58
C LYS A 52 10.73 -21.05 -6.18
N VAL A 53 10.41 -20.18 -5.21
CA VAL A 53 10.83 -20.30 -3.81
C VAL A 53 10.16 -21.52 -3.14
N LEU A 54 8.87 -21.76 -3.41
CA LEU A 54 8.17 -22.95 -2.92
C LEU A 54 8.75 -24.24 -3.52
N ARG A 55 9.13 -24.20 -4.79
CA ARG A 55 9.72 -25.35 -5.49
C ARG A 55 11.15 -25.63 -5.03
N SER A 56 11.96 -24.61 -4.78
CA SER A 56 13.29 -24.77 -4.18
C SER A 56 13.21 -25.20 -2.71
N GLY A 57 12.19 -24.74 -1.97
CA GLY A 57 11.95 -25.12 -0.58
C GLY A 57 11.36 -26.52 -0.39
N MET A 58 10.81 -27.14 -1.44
CA MET A 58 10.45 -28.58 -1.42
C MET A 58 11.65 -29.50 -1.66
N GLU A 59 12.76 -28.99 -2.20
CA GLU A 59 13.98 -29.76 -2.49
C GLU A 59 15.01 -29.72 -1.33
N SER A 60 14.95 -28.74 -0.41
CA SER A 60 15.86 -28.66 0.75
C SER A 60 15.21 -29.17 2.05
N SER A 61 15.84 -30.22 2.60
CA SER A 61 15.44 -30.94 3.81
C SER A 61 15.58 -30.10 5.09
N GLU A 62 14.67 -30.35 6.04
CA GLU A 62 14.50 -29.96 7.46
C GLU A 62 15.47 -29.03 8.24
N GLU A 63 16.70 -28.75 7.81
CA GLU A 63 17.64 -27.86 8.52
C GLU A 63 17.40 -26.36 8.23
N GLU A 64 16.71 -26.01 7.14
CA GLU A 64 16.52 -24.61 6.71
C GLU A 64 15.28 -23.92 7.34
N TYR A 65 14.40 -24.67 8.00
CA TYR A 65 13.17 -24.14 8.63
C TYR A 65 13.41 -23.26 9.86
N GLN A 66 14.60 -23.29 10.47
CA GLN A 66 14.93 -22.42 11.60
C GLN A 66 15.18 -20.96 11.19
N HIS A 67 15.63 -20.71 9.96
CA HIS A 67 15.89 -19.35 9.48
C HIS A 67 14.67 -18.48 9.14
N PRO A 68 13.58 -18.97 8.51
CA PRO A 68 12.43 -18.13 8.19
C PRO A 68 11.66 -17.67 9.42
N VAL A 69 11.59 -18.47 10.48
CA VAL A 69 10.92 -18.09 11.74
C VAL A 69 11.70 -16.97 12.45
N VAL A 70 13.02 -17.10 12.58
CA VAL A 70 13.87 -16.07 13.20
C VAL A 70 13.80 -14.74 12.44
N ARG A 71 13.73 -14.78 11.11
CA ARG A 71 13.60 -13.57 10.27
C ARG A 71 12.21 -12.95 10.34
N ALA A 72 11.16 -13.77 10.38
CA ALA A 72 9.81 -13.29 10.63
C ALA A 72 9.72 -12.62 12.00
N SER A 73 10.33 -13.19 13.04
CA SER A 73 10.44 -12.56 14.36
C SER A 73 11.18 -11.22 14.31
N ALA A 74 12.29 -11.13 13.55
CA ALA A 74 13.01 -9.86 13.38
C ALA A 74 12.17 -8.79 12.66
N LEU A 75 11.35 -9.18 11.68
CA LEU A 75 10.41 -8.29 11.02
C LEU A 75 9.33 -7.80 11.98
N VAL A 76 8.72 -8.72 12.74
CA VAL A 76 7.73 -8.40 13.78
C VAL A 76 8.33 -7.44 14.80
N GLU A 77 9.54 -7.69 15.29
CA GLU A 77 10.22 -6.83 16.26
C GLU A 77 10.44 -5.41 15.71
N ASN A 78 10.83 -5.25 14.45
CA ASN A 78 10.98 -3.92 13.84
C ASN A 78 9.63 -3.20 13.70
N LEU A 79 8.56 -3.91 13.34
CA LEU A 79 7.20 -3.35 13.26
C LEU A 79 6.63 -3.00 14.65
N GLU A 80 6.95 -3.77 15.68
CA GLU A 80 6.60 -3.46 17.06
C GLU A 80 7.34 -2.24 17.58
N ARG A 81 8.64 -2.13 17.29
CA ARG A 81 9.42 -0.91 17.58
C ARG A 81 8.83 0.30 16.87
N LEU A 82 8.38 0.15 15.63
CA LEU A 82 7.68 1.23 14.91
C LEU A 82 6.38 1.64 15.61
N LYS A 83 5.56 0.67 16.01
CA LYS A 83 4.34 0.90 16.79
C LYS A 83 4.65 1.62 18.11
N ASP A 84 5.70 1.23 18.82
CA ASP A 84 6.07 1.85 20.10
C ASP A 84 6.68 3.24 19.93
N ALA A 85 7.44 3.46 18.85
CA ALA A 85 7.93 4.78 18.46
C ALA A 85 6.76 5.76 18.18
N LEU A 86 5.69 5.29 17.53
CA LEU A 86 4.48 6.08 17.29
C LEU A 86 3.72 6.43 18.58
N LYS A 87 3.73 5.53 19.57
CA LYS A 87 3.21 5.81 20.92
C LYS A 87 4.07 6.78 21.72
N GLY A 88 5.26 7.14 21.22
CA GLY A 88 6.15 8.13 21.84
C GLY A 88 7.32 7.54 22.61
N SER A 89 7.60 6.24 22.50
CA SER A 89 8.77 5.63 23.13
C SER A 89 10.07 6.19 22.54
N LYS A 90 10.91 6.81 23.39
CA LYS A 90 12.21 7.36 22.97
C LYS A 90 13.19 6.26 22.57
N THR A 91 13.27 5.18 23.36
CA THR A 91 14.15 4.04 23.08
C THR A 91 13.82 3.37 21.76
N ALA A 92 12.53 3.21 21.44
CA ALA A 92 12.12 2.65 20.16
C ALA A 92 12.42 3.58 18.98
N LYS A 93 12.25 4.90 19.16
CA LYS A 93 12.64 5.91 18.16
C LYS A 93 14.14 5.91 17.90
N ASP A 94 14.95 5.89 18.96
CA ASP A 94 16.41 5.90 18.86
C ASP A 94 16.90 4.62 18.17
N ALA A 95 16.34 3.45 18.51
CA ALA A 95 16.67 2.18 17.86
C ALA A 95 16.27 2.15 16.37
N LEU A 96 15.10 2.69 16.01
CA LEU A 96 14.70 2.80 14.59
C LEU A 96 15.57 3.79 13.83
N ARG A 97 15.93 4.91 14.45
CA ARG A 97 16.80 5.91 13.87
C ARG A 97 18.23 5.39 13.68
N GLU A 98 18.74 4.61 14.61
CA GLU A 98 20.05 3.96 14.49
C GLU A 98 20.07 2.94 13.34
N LYS A 99 18.99 2.16 13.18
CA LYS A 99 18.92 1.09 12.18
C LYS A 99 18.51 1.55 10.78
N PHE A 100 17.63 2.55 10.68
CA PHE A 100 17.02 2.99 9.42
C PHE A 100 17.17 4.48 9.13
N GLY A 101 17.71 5.29 10.05
CA GLY A 101 18.02 6.70 9.84
C GLY A 101 16.83 7.67 9.84
N GLU A 102 15.59 7.18 9.94
CA GLU A 102 14.38 7.98 9.70
C GLU A 102 13.40 7.95 10.88
N GLU A 103 12.57 8.99 10.96
CA GLU A 103 11.41 9.02 11.84
C GLU A 103 10.25 8.16 11.28
N PRO A 104 9.28 7.73 12.11
CA PRO A 104 8.12 6.98 11.64
C PRO A 104 7.35 7.70 10.53
N ASN A 105 7.47 7.20 9.30
CA ASN A 105 6.79 7.65 8.10
C ASN A 105 6.31 6.43 7.29
N PRO A 106 5.50 6.62 6.23
CA PRO A 106 5.04 5.51 5.39
C PRO A 106 6.20 4.79 4.71
N ASP A 107 7.21 5.54 4.24
CA ASP A 107 8.39 5.00 3.54
C ASP A 107 9.22 4.05 4.42
N LEU A 108 9.24 4.27 5.73
CA LEU A 108 9.93 3.42 6.70
C LEU A 108 9.24 2.07 6.85
N VAL A 109 7.91 2.00 6.69
CA VAL A 109 7.20 0.71 6.61
C VAL A 109 7.72 -0.06 5.41
N ASP A 110 7.77 0.56 4.23
CA ASP A 110 8.25 -0.09 3.02
C ASP A 110 9.72 -0.52 3.12
N ARG A 111 10.57 0.28 3.78
CA ARG A 111 11.97 -0.10 4.07
C ARG A 111 12.07 -1.29 5.03
N ILE A 112 11.28 -1.31 6.11
CA ILE A 112 11.23 -2.44 7.05
C ILE A 112 10.74 -3.70 6.35
N LEU A 113 9.75 -3.60 5.46
CA LEU A 113 9.29 -4.74 4.67
C LEU A 113 10.35 -5.18 3.65
N SER A 114 11.08 -4.23 3.06
CA SER A 114 12.12 -4.52 2.07
C SER A 114 13.40 -5.07 2.69
N SER A 115 13.65 -4.89 3.99
CA SER A 115 14.88 -5.36 4.65
C SER A 115 14.99 -6.88 4.75
N GLU A 116 13.89 -7.62 4.57
CA GLU A 116 13.85 -9.08 4.69
C GLU A 116 13.48 -9.77 3.36
N PRO A 117 14.39 -9.93 2.38
CA PRO A 117 14.05 -10.39 1.03
C PRO A 117 13.46 -11.81 0.97
N ASN A 118 13.67 -12.64 2.00
CA ASN A 118 13.27 -14.04 2.00
C ASN A 118 11.86 -14.31 2.56
N ILE A 119 11.11 -13.27 2.92
CA ILE A 119 9.69 -13.37 3.30
C ILE A 119 8.86 -12.89 2.11
N SER A 120 7.80 -13.63 1.75
CA SER A 120 6.93 -13.24 0.65
C SER A 120 6.28 -11.88 0.91
N SER A 121 6.15 -11.07 -0.14
CA SER A 121 5.55 -9.73 -0.08
C SER A 121 4.13 -9.73 0.55
N PRO A 122 3.24 -10.70 0.22
CA PRO A 122 1.92 -10.77 0.85
C PRO A 122 1.97 -11.01 2.36
N LEU A 123 2.88 -11.87 2.82
CA LEU A 123 2.99 -12.18 4.25
C LEU A 123 3.53 -10.98 5.04
N LYS A 124 4.52 -10.27 4.48
CA LYS A 124 5.04 -9.02 5.03
C LYS A 124 3.95 -7.97 5.22
N ARG A 125 3.16 -7.71 4.18
CA ARG A 125 2.06 -6.74 4.23
C ARG A 125 1.01 -7.15 5.25
N ARG A 126 0.63 -8.43 5.27
CA ARG A 126 -0.32 -8.95 6.26
C ARG A 126 0.18 -8.76 7.70
N LEU A 127 1.46 -9.04 7.96
CA LEU A 127 2.09 -8.80 9.28
C LEU A 127 2.13 -7.32 9.62
N ALA A 128 2.44 -6.44 8.66
CA ALA A 128 2.42 -5.00 8.87
C ALA A 128 1.02 -4.51 9.24
N HIS A 129 -0.02 -4.93 8.52
CA HIS A 129 -1.39 -4.56 8.84
C HIS A 129 -1.82 -5.10 10.20
N GLU A 130 -1.47 -6.35 10.52
CA GLU A 130 -1.80 -6.95 11.81
C GLU A 130 -1.15 -6.20 12.98
N ILE A 131 0.14 -5.87 12.88
CA ILE A 131 0.89 -5.26 13.98
C ILE A 131 0.59 -3.75 14.10
N LEU A 132 0.55 -3.03 12.98
CA LEU A 132 0.43 -1.57 12.98
C LEU A 132 -1.03 -1.14 13.12
N VAL A 133 -1.94 -1.82 12.41
CA VAL A 133 -3.38 -1.51 12.42
C VAL A 133 -4.07 -2.34 13.51
N GLY A 134 -4.02 -3.66 13.41
CA GLY A 134 -4.72 -4.59 14.31
C GLY A 134 -6.24 -4.40 14.30
N ASP A 135 -6.97 -5.18 15.10
CA ASP A 135 -8.44 -5.23 15.03
C ASP A 135 -9.11 -3.89 15.34
N SER A 136 -8.73 -3.25 16.45
CA SER A 136 -9.24 -1.91 16.79
C SER A 136 -8.92 -0.85 15.73
N GLY A 137 -7.77 -0.97 15.05
CA GLY A 137 -7.44 -0.07 13.94
C GLY A 137 -8.31 -0.34 12.72
N ARG A 138 -8.57 -1.61 12.39
CA ARG A 138 -9.45 -2.01 11.29
C ARG A 138 -10.89 -1.55 11.51
N ASP A 139 -11.39 -1.68 12.74
CA ASP A 139 -12.73 -1.18 13.09
C ASP A 139 -12.80 0.33 12.96
N ILE A 140 -11.79 1.07 13.46
CA ILE A 140 -11.71 2.52 13.27
C ILE A 140 -11.68 2.88 11.77
N LEU A 141 -10.83 2.22 10.97
CA LEU A 141 -10.73 2.47 9.53
C LEU A 141 -12.08 2.21 8.84
N ARG A 142 -12.74 1.09 9.12
CA ARG A 142 -14.05 0.74 8.55
C ARG A 142 -15.10 1.80 8.86
N ARG A 143 -15.17 2.26 10.12
CA ARG A 143 -16.14 3.30 10.52
C ARG A 143 -15.84 4.66 9.92
N LEU A 144 -14.56 5.02 9.80
CA LEU A 144 -14.16 6.25 9.10
C LEU A 144 -14.51 6.18 7.61
N GLU A 145 -14.38 5.01 6.97
CA GLU A 145 -14.82 4.81 5.58
C GLU A 145 -16.33 4.99 5.41
N GLU A 146 -17.12 4.57 6.41
CA GLU A 146 -18.58 4.79 6.47
C GLU A 146 -18.98 6.25 6.76
N GLY A 147 -18.01 7.14 6.98
CA GLY A 147 -18.24 8.57 7.25
C GLY A 147 -18.48 8.90 8.73
N ALA A 148 -18.15 7.99 9.65
CA ALA A 148 -18.23 8.27 11.08
C ALA A 148 -17.20 9.34 11.50
N THR A 149 -17.52 10.08 12.57
CA THR A 149 -16.54 10.93 13.23
C THR A 149 -15.51 10.10 13.99
N ILE A 150 -14.34 10.68 14.30
CA ILE A 150 -13.30 10.00 15.09
C ILE A 150 -13.87 9.50 16.41
N GLU A 151 -14.67 10.33 17.09
CA GLU A 151 -15.28 9.99 18.38
C GLU A 151 -16.15 8.74 18.29
N ASN A 152 -16.99 8.66 17.24
CA ASN A 152 -17.89 7.52 17.04
C ASN A 152 -17.12 6.27 16.62
N ALA A 153 -16.18 6.40 15.67
CA ALA A 153 -15.34 5.29 15.23
C ALA A 153 -14.54 4.67 16.38
N VAL A 154 -13.99 5.51 17.27
CA VAL A 154 -13.22 5.08 18.44
C VAL A 154 -14.11 4.46 19.51
N ALA A 155 -15.27 5.03 19.78
CA ALA A 155 -16.22 4.49 20.74
C ALA A 155 -16.73 3.11 20.34
N GLU A 156 -17.07 2.92 19.06
CA GLU A 156 -17.53 1.63 18.54
C GLU A 156 -16.42 0.58 18.47
N ALA A 157 -15.18 0.99 18.27
CA ALA A 157 -14.00 0.11 18.37
C ALA A 157 -13.66 -0.28 19.83
N GLY A 158 -14.43 0.18 20.82
CA GLY A 158 -14.28 -0.22 22.22
C GLY A 158 -12.99 0.30 22.90
N VAL A 159 -12.37 1.35 22.34
CA VAL A 159 -11.11 1.91 22.85
C VAL A 159 -11.31 3.29 23.49
N PRO A 160 -10.54 3.65 24.54
CA PRO A 160 -10.63 4.97 25.15
C PRO A 160 -10.35 6.09 24.14
N LEU A 161 -11.10 7.19 24.19
CA LEU A 161 -11.03 8.30 23.24
C LEU A 161 -9.60 8.84 23.01
N ASN A 162 -8.82 9.00 24.08
CA ASN A 162 -7.43 9.48 23.98
C ASN A 162 -6.55 8.48 23.22
N THR A 163 -6.69 7.19 23.52
CA THR A 163 -5.95 6.10 22.85
C THR A 163 -6.37 5.97 21.39
N GLY A 164 -7.66 6.05 21.09
CA GLY A 164 -8.18 5.99 19.73
C GLY A 164 -7.75 7.18 18.88
N ARG A 165 -7.76 8.40 19.44
CA ARG A 165 -7.21 9.59 18.74
C ARG A 165 -5.73 9.43 18.42
N GLN A 166 -4.93 8.94 19.37
CA GLN A 166 -3.52 8.64 19.12
C GLN A 166 -3.34 7.57 18.03
N LYS A 167 -4.19 6.54 18.02
CA LYS A 167 -4.22 5.49 16.99
C LYS A 167 -4.55 6.07 15.62
N VAL A 168 -5.53 6.97 15.51
CA VAL A 168 -5.87 7.67 14.25
C VAL A 168 -4.69 8.50 13.75
N VAL A 169 -4.02 9.26 14.62
CA VAL A 169 -2.82 10.02 14.25
C VAL A 169 -1.69 9.09 13.78
N ALA A 170 -1.51 7.93 14.43
CA ALA A 170 -0.54 6.93 14.00
C ALA A 170 -0.88 6.35 12.62
N LEU A 171 -2.16 6.04 12.36
CA LEU A 171 -2.64 5.56 11.06
C LEU A 171 -2.43 6.61 9.95
N GLN A 172 -2.63 7.90 10.25
CA GLN A 172 -2.31 8.99 9.32
C GLN A 172 -0.81 9.08 9.04
N ARG A 173 0.03 9.05 10.09
CA ARG A 173 1.50 9.13 9.95
C ARG A 173 2.09 7.97 9.16
N LEU A 174 1.50 6.78 9.28
CA LEU A 174 1.89 5.59 8.54
C LEU A 174 1.26 5.51 7.15
N GLY A 175 0.42 6.48 6.77
CA GLY A 175 -0.15 6.57 5.43
C GLY A 175 -1.33 5.63 5.18
N TYR A 176 -1.99 5.09 6.22
CA TYR A 176 -3.26 4.36 6.10
C TYR A 176 -4.46 5.31 5.93
N LEU A 177 -4.32 6.53 6.45
CA LEU A 177 -5.29 7.61 6.33
C LEU A 177 -4.63 8.84 5.72
N ASP A 178 -5.37 9.57 4.89
CA ASP A 178 -4.92 10.87 4.39
C ASP A 178 -5.16 12.00 5.42
N ASN A 179 -4.77 13.23 5.07
CA ASN A 179 -4.97 14.41 5.92
C ASN A 179 -6.46 14.76 6.15
N LYS A 180 -7.37 14.20 5.35
CA LYS A 180 -8.82 14.37 5.43
C LYS A 180 -9.52 13.16 6.08
N LEU A 181 -8.76 12.21 6.64
CA LEU A 181 -9.26 10.98 7.26
C LEU A 181 -9.89 9.98 6.27
N ASN A 182 -9.64 10.11 4.98
CA ASN A 182 -10.03 9.09 4.01
C ASN A 182 -8.99 7.97 3.98
N LEU A 183 -9.45 6.75 3.68
CA LEU A 183 -8.57 5.60 3.48
C LEU A 183 -7.73 5.79 2.22
N THR A 184 -6.43 5.59 2.39
CA THR A 184 -5.48 5.44 1.29
C THR A 184 -5.54 4.01 0.73
N GLU A 185 -4.75 3.70 -0.30
CA GLU A 185 -4.62 2.33 -0.80
C GLU A 185 -4.16 1.37 0.29
N ALA A 186 -3.18 1.74 1.12
CA ALA A 186 -2.74 0.94 2.26
C ALA A 186 -3.84 0.77 3.31
N GLY A 187 -4.66 1.81 3.54
CA GLY A 187 -5.86 1.75 4.39
C GLY A 187 -6.87 0.71 3.90
N ARG A 188 -7.12 0.67 2.59
CA ARG A 188 -8.04 -0.30 1.97
C ARG A 188 -7.46 -1.71 1.99
N GLU A 189 -6.18 -1.87 1.70
CA GLU A 189 -5.50 -3.17 1.78
C GLU A 189 -5.57 -3.75 3.20
N ALA A 190 -5.49 -2.92 4.24
CA ALA A 190 -5.58 -3.38 5.63
C ALA A 190 -6.96 -3.89 6.07
N LEU A 191 -8.01 -3.60 5.29
CA LEU A 191 -9.38 -4.07 5.53
C LEU A 191 -9.73 -5.40 4.84
N LEU A 192 -8.87 -5.88 3.93
CA LEU A 192 -9.01 -7.16 3.22
C LEU A 192 -8.52 -8.34 4.07
#